data_AF-A0A8S3F5K1-F1
#
_entry.id   AF-A0A8S3F5K1-F1
#
_cell.length_a   1.000
_cell.length_b   1.000
_cell.length_c   1.000
_cell.angle_alpha   90.00
_cell.angle_beta   90.00
_cell.angle_gamma   90.00
#
_symmetry.space_group_name_H-M   'P 1'
#
loop_
_entity.id
_entity.type
_entity.pdbx_description
1 polymer ?
#
loop_
_entity_poly.entity_id
_entity_poly.type
_entity_poly.pdbx_seq_one_letter_code
_entity_poly.pdbx_strand_id
1 'polypeptide(L)'
;IIVENHSDDASSIKTALKIYSLSSIYYGVFKHDADKLHKHFEAAKNSFINKLYGERQYPRFLMIERITLQCERFSLTNFQSLTEIDKQVILKLFELSIHRYSEVRRDAQGYLFSVLNRYLFSYQIIVDRIIELLNSPSDIDHDQIKGCLYILLGNHSFFLPTKHSWSMIERLWPAMARTTHAKKPTTQRLMDHINETIGKQFDTQALVEDTNDVSRKAAVDIWKPLDPVDLESRDQIRQQRNEENMQSYNNLMETLNSLLRGDSLTWRQQETTMSLMWLLLQKRVPIPSSCIRTFVDFLVHDNVELRKISEEGITAFSRLQKP
;
A
#
# COMPACT_ATOMS: atom_id res chain seq x y z
N ILE A 1 -16.72 1.03 25.51
CA ILE A 1 -17.85 1.80 26.09
C ILE A 1 -18.93 2.14 25.05
N ILE A 2 -18.75 3.10 24.12
CA ILE A 2 -19.84 3.44 23.16
C ILE A 2 -20.13 2.28 22.20
N VAL A 3 -19.09 1.66 21.64
CA VAL A 3 -19.23 0.50 20.73
C VAL A 3 -19.80 -0.74 21.45
N GLU A 4 -19.54 -0.87 22.75
CA GLU A 4 -19.96 -2.03 23.55
C GLU A 4 -21.37 -1.85 24.15
N ASN A 5 -21.79 -0.62 24.47
CA ASN A 5 -23.05 -0.34 25.18
C ASN A 5 -24.14 0.29 24.29
N HIS A 6 -23.77 0.95 23.18
CA HIS A 6 -24.69 1.64 22.27
C HIS A 6 -24.26 1.46 20.80
N SER A 7 -24.17 0.20 20.35
CA SER A 7 -23.75 -0.14 18.98
C SER A 7 -24.66 0.47 17.89
N ASP A 8 -25.90 0.82 18.22
CA ASP A 8 -26.89 1.40 17.29
C ASP A 8 -26.83 2.94 17.18
N ASP A 9 -26.07 3.63 18.04
CA ASP A 9 -25.95 5.10 17.96
C ASP A 9 -24.87 5.53 16.98
N ALA A 10 -25.21 5.46 15.70
CA ALA A 10 -24.34 5.88 14.60
C ALA A 10 -23.94 7.37 14.68
N SER A 11 -24.75 8.22 15.32
CA SER A 11 -24.48 9.66 15.42
C SER A 11 -23.37 9.96 16.42
N SER A 12 -23.43 9.33 17.59
CA SER A 12 -22.39 9.43 18.61
C SER A 12 -21.06 8.84 18.12
N ILE A 13 -21.10 7.71 17.41
CA ILE A 13 -19.89 7.09 16.83
C ILE A 13 -19.27 8.01 15.77
N LYS A 14 -20.07 8.64 14.90
CA LYS A 14 -19.56 9.62 13.92
C LYS A 14 -18.93 10.84 14.59
N THR A 15 -19.48 11.29 15.72
CA THR A 15 -18.90 12.41 16.47
C THR A 15 -17.58 12.00 17.12
N ALA A 16 -17.49 10.80 17.69
CA ALA A 16 -16.24 10.26 18.22
C ALA A 16 -15.17 10.11 17.12
N LEU A 17 -15.54 9.61 15.93
CA LEU A 17 -14.65 9.54 14.77
C LEU A 17 -14.08 10.91 14.39
N LYS A 18 -14.92 11.95 14.38
CA LYS A 18 -14.46 13.33 14.14
C LYS A 18 -13.45 13.78 15.19
N ILE A 19 -13.69 13.49 16.47
CA ILE A 19 -12.76 13.83 17.56
C ILE A 19 -11.41 13.14 17.35
N TYR A 20 -11.41 11.82 17.06
CA TYR A 20 -10.18 11.09 16.76
C TYR A 20 -9.45 11.63 15.52
N SER A 21 -10.21 12.01 14.49
CA SER A 21 -9.63 12.63 13.30
C SER A 21 -8.98 13.98 13.64
N LEU A 22 -9.61 14.80 14.48
CA LEU A 22 -9.06 16.09 14.87
C LEU A 22 -7.80 15.92 15.72
N SER A 23 -7.79 14.99 16.68
CA SER A 23 -6.61 14.77 17.53
C SER A 23 -5.38 14.33 16.74
N SER A 24 -5.54 13.46 15.75
CA SER A 24 -4.41 12.90 14.99
C SER A 24 -4.12 13.64 13.68
N ILE A 25 -5.05 14.47 13.19
CA ILE A 25 -4.92 15.15 11.88
C ILE A 25 -4.82 16.66 11.96
N TYR A 26 -5.41 17.29 12.96
CA TYR A 26 -5.47 18.74 13.01
C TYR A 26 -4.30 19.33 13.79
N TYR A 27 -3.40 19.99 13.07
CA TYR A 27 -2.29 20.76 13.63
C TYR A 27 -2.42 22.25 13.29
N GLY A 28 -3.65 22.77 13.39
CA GLY A 28 -3.97 24.17 13.11
C GLY A 28 -4.44 24.47 11.68
N VAL A 29 -4.21 23.58 10.72
CA VAL A 29 -4.67 23.74 9.33
C VAL A 29 -5.20 22.42 8.80
N PHE A 30 -6.35 22.44 8.12
CA PHE A 30 -6.84 21.28 7.39
C PHE A 30 -6.20 21.21 6.00
N LYS A 31 -5.80 20.00 5.58
CA LYS A 31 -5.25 19.76 4.23
C LYS A 31 -6.15 20.31 3.11
N HIS A 32 -7.46 20.09 3.22
CA HIS A 32 -8.41 20.51 2.21
C HIS A 32 -8.53 22.03 2.07
N ASP A 33 -8.28 22.79 3.14
CA ASP A 33 -8.30 24.26 3.10
C ASP A 33 -6.98 24.80 2.51
N ALA A 34 -5.84 24.19 2.86
CA ALA A 34 -4.55 24.50 2.24
C ALA A 34 -4.56 24.20 0.72
N ASP A 35 -5.23 23.12 0.29
CA ASP A 35 -5.39 22.78 -1.12
C ASP A 35 -6.28 23.80 -1.86
N LYS A 36 -7.35 24.31 -1.21
CA LYS A 36 -8.16 25.41 -1.77
C LYS A 36 -7.34 26.69 -1.88
N LEU A 37 -6.60 27.05 -0.83
CA LEU A 37 -5.72 28.22 -0.85
C LEU A 37 -4.68 28.12 -1.97
N HIS A 38 -4.12 26.93 -2.18
CA HIS A 38 -3.19 26.69 -3.29
C HIS A 38 -3.83 26.89 -4.67
N LYS A 39 -5.05 26.39 -4.87
CA LYS A 39 -5.78 26.59 -6.13
C LYS A 39 -6.10 28.07 -6.36
N HIS A 40 -6.53 28.79 -5.31
CA HIS A 40 -6.77 30.22 -5.39
C HIS A 40 -5.48 30.99 -5.71
N PHE A 41 -4.37 30.65 -5.05
CA PHE A 41 -3.07 31.24 -5.31
C PHE A 41 -2.62 31.03 -6.77
N GLU A 42 -2.74 29.81 -7.31
CA GLU A 42 -2.36 29.54 -8.71
C GLU A 42 -3.24 30.30 -9.71
N ALA A 43 -4.55 30.43 -9.43
CA ALA A 43 -5.45 31.23 -10.27
C ALA A 43 -5.11 32.73 -10.24
N ALA A 44 -4.85 33.28 -9.05
CA ALA A 44 -4.43 34.67 -8.88
C ALA A 44 -3.08 34.92 -9.55
N LYS A 45 -2.11 34.04 -9.32
CA LYS A 45 -0.80 34.06 -9.98
C LYS A 45 -0.93 34.11 -11.50
N ASN A 46 -1.72 33.23 -12.12
CA ASN A 46 -1.90 33.24 -13.58
C ASN A 46 -2.53 34.53 -14.12
N SER A 47 -3.36 35.20 -13.31
CA SER A 47 -4.04 36.44 -13.71
C SER A 47 -3.15 37.68 -13.58
N PHE A 48 -2.24 37.69 -12.60
CA PHE A 48 -1.43 38.86 -12.24
C PHE A 48 0.06 38.75 -12.58
N ILE A 49 0.53 37.61 -13.10
CA ILE A 49 1.92 37.48 -13.56
C ILE A 49 2.15 38.44 -14.74
N ASN A 50 3.07 39.38 -14.55
CA ASN A 50 3.63 40.15 -15.64
C ASN A 50 4.86 39.43 -16.21
N LYS A 51 4.70 38.82 -17.39
CA LYS A 51 5.77 38.05 -18.06
C LYS A 51 6.97 38.90 -18.51
N LEU A 52 6.85 40.23 -18.52
CA LEU A 52 7.90 41.15 -18.98
C LEU A 52 8.95 41.47 -17.90
N TYR A 53 8.56 41.46 -16.62
CA TYR A 53 9.42 41.87 -15.50
C TYR A 53 10.29 40.72 -14.93
N GLY A 54 10.30 39.57 -15.61
CA GLY A 54 11.03 38.37 -15.18
C GLY A 54 10.26 37.50 -14.18
N GLU A 55 10.88 36.39 -13.75
CA GLU A 55 10.24 35.44 -12.85
C GLU A 55 10.17 35.96 -11.40
N ARG A 56 9.06 35.66 -10.71
CA ARG A 56 8.84 35.88 -9.25
C ARG A 56 8.73 37.33 -8.75
N GLN A 57 8.54 38.31 -9.63
CA GLN A 57 8.15 39.67 -9.22
C GLN A 57 6.63 39.76 -9.07
N TYR A 58 6.13 39.35 -7.90
CA TYR A 58 4.71 39.34 -7.60
C TYR A 58 4.26 40.65 -6.92
N PRO A 59 3.03 41.10 -7.15
CA PRO A 59 2.41 42.12 -6.31
C PRO A 59 2.41 41.70 -4.84
N ARG A 60 2.49 42.67 -3.93
CA ARG A 60 2.61 42.42 -2.48
C ARG A 60 1.54 41.47 -1.93
N PHE A 61 0.29 41.59 -2.37
CA PHE A 61 -0.80 40.72 -1.90
C PHE A 61 -0.52 39.24 -2.23
N LEU A 62 -0.07 38.94 -3.45
CA LEU A 62 0.23 37.59 -3.91
C LEU A 62 1.46 37.04 -3.19
N MET A 63 2.42 37.91 -2.85
CA MET A 63 3.58 37.53 -2.04
C MET A 63 3.19 37.15 -0.60
N ILE A 64 2.24 37.86 0.01
CA ILE A 64 1.69 37.52 1.33
C ILE A 64 0.97 36.17 1.27
N GLU A 65 0.09 35.95 0.28
CA GLU A 65 -0.60 34.66 0.10
C GLU A 65 0.37 33.50 -0.09
N ARG A 66 1.45 33.71 -0.86
CA ARG A 66 2.51 32.72 -1.04
C ARG A 66 3.18 32.35 0.29
N ILE A 67 3.45 33.35 1.14
CA ILE A 67 4.07 33.12 2.46
C ILE A 67 3.10 32.33 3.35
N THR A 68 1.83 32.73 3.42
CA THR A 68 0.81 32.00 4.19
C THR A 68 0.71 30.54 3.73
N LEU A 69 0.63 30.31 2.42
CA LEU A 69 0.60 28.97 1.85
C LEU A 69 1.86 28.16 2.20
N GLN A 70 3.03 28.79 2.20
CA GLN A 70 4.27 28.12 2.59
C GLN A 70 4.25 27.73 4.08
N CYS A 71 3.75 28.62 4.96
CA CYS A 71 3.57 28.33 6.37
C CYS A 71 2.58 27.19 6.61
N GLU A 72 1.43 27.19 5.94
CA GLU A 72 0.44 26.11 6.04
C GLU A 72 1.00 24.77 5.55
N ARG A 73 1.74 24.77 4.43
CA ARG A 73 2.40 23.57 3.92
C ARG A 73 3.44 23.04 4.89
N PHE A 74 4.23 23.91 5.50
CA PHE A 74 5.22 23.50 6.49
C PHE A 74 4.54 22.79 7.67
N SER A 75 3.47 23.36 8.22
CA SER A 75 2.69 22.73 9.29
C SER A 75 2.11 21.37 8.89
N LEU A 76 1.70 21.19 7.63
CA LEU A 76 1.15 19.93 7.13
C LEU A 76 2.20 18.87 6.80
N THR A 77 3.43 19.28 6.48
CA THR A 77 4.53 18.39 6.02
C THR A 77 5.43 17.93 7.18
N ASN A 78 5.18 18.40 8.41
CA ASN A 78 5.89 17.92 9.58
C ASN A 78 5.55 16.44 9.84
N PHE A 79 6.41 15.56 9.33
CA PHE A 79 6.39 14.13 9.63
C PHE A 79 6.68 13.94 11.11
N GLN A 80 5.66 13.61 11.89
CA GLN A 80 5.82 13.28 13.30
C GLN A 80 6.13 11.79 13.46
N SER A 81 6.91 11.49 14.50
CA SER A 81 7.05 10.12 14.96
C SER A 81 5.71 9.61 15.49
N LEU A 82 5.45 8.33 15.25
CA LEU A 82 4.25 7.66 15.70
C LEU A 82 4.28 7.51 17.23
N THR A 83 3.31 8.10 17.93
CA THR A 83 3.18 7.93 19.39
C THR A 83 2.37 6.68 19.73
N GLU A 84 2.43 6.23 20.99
CA GLU A 84 1.63 5.08 21.43
C GLU A 84 0.12 5.37 21.41
N ILE A 85 -0.27 6.62 21.66
CA ILE A 85 -1.67 7.07 21.54
C ILE A 85 -2.13 6.96 20.08
N ASP A 86 -1.28 7.37 19.13
CA ASP A 86 -1.61 7.27 17.71
C ASP A 86 -1.81 5.81 17.26
N LYS A 87 -1.04 4.87 17.80
CA LYS A 87 -1.26 3.44 17.54
C LYS A 87 -2.62 2.97 18.03
N GLN A 88 -3.02 3.36 19.24
CA GLN A 88 -4.34 3.02 19.79
C GLN A 88 -5.45 3.63 18.95
N VAL A 89 -5.28 4.87 18.49
CA VAL A 89 -6.22 5.53 17.58
C VAL A 89 -6.32 4.77 16.25
N ILE A 90 -5.20 4.36 15.65
CA ILE A 90 -5.19 3.57 14.41
C ILE A 90 -5.94 2.25 14.60
N LEU A 91 -5.69 1.53 15.70
CA LEU A 91 -6.37 0.26 15.99
C LEU A 91 -7.88 0.45 16.20
N LYS A 92 -8.30 1.50 16.91
CA LYS A 92 -9.73 1.81 17.09
C LYS A 92 -10.41 2.30 15.81
N LEU A 93 -9.72 3.09 14.99
CA LEU A 93 -10.21 3.45 13.65
C LEU A 93 -10.34 2.21 12.75
N PHE A 94 -9.42 1.25 12.87
CA PHE A 94 -9.50 -0.02 12.15
C PHE A 94 -10.72 -0.85 12.59
N GLU A 95 -10.96 -1.00 13.90
CA GLU A 95 -12.17 -1.67 14.42
C GLU A 95 -13.46 -1.02 13.91
N LEU A 96 -13.52 0.31 13.86
CA LEU A 96 -14.67 1.05 13.34
C LEU A 96 -14.81 0.93 11.81
N SER A 97 -13.70 0.71 11.10
CA SER A 97 -13.67 0.51 9.65
C SER A 97 -14.23 -0.84 9.20
N ILE A 98 -14.36 -1.79 10.13
CA ILE A 98 -15.01 -3.10 9.93
C ILE A 98 -16.38 -3.21 10.62
N HIS A 99 -16.94 -2.10 11.11
CA HIS A 99 -18.23 -2.09 11.81
C HIS A 99 -19.42 -2.51 10.92
N ARG A 100 -20.53 -2.97 11.51
CA ARG A 100 -21.74 -3.38 10.75
C ARG A 100 -22.30 -2.27 9.86
N TYR A 101 -22.49 -1.07 10.43
CA TYR A 101 -23.02 0.10 9.72
C TYR A 101 -22.07 0.62 8.63
N SER A 102 -22.56 0.65 7.38
CA SER A 102 -21.79 1.08 6.20
C SER A 102 -21.35 2.55 6.25
N GLU A 103 -22.18 3.44 6.78
CA GLU A 103 -21.84 4.86 6.88
C GLU A 103 -20.69 5.10 7.85
N VAL A 104 -20.73 4.45 9.02
CA VAL A 104 -19.65 4.50 10.02
C VAL A 104 -18.36 3.94 9.44
N ARG A 105 -18.43 2.81 8.71
CA ARG A 105 -17.27 2.24 8.02
C ARG A 105 -16.65 3.22 7.04
N ARG A 106 -17.44 3.84 6.17
CA ARG A 106 -16.94 4.76 5.14
C ARG A 106 -16.22 5.96 5.76
N ASP A 107 -16.82 6.56 6.78
CA ASP A 107 -16.23 7.71 7.47
C ASP A 107 -14.95 7.29 8.22
N ALA A 108 -14.97 6.16 8.93
CA ALA A 108 -13.81 5.61 9.62
C ALA A 108 -12.65 5.28 8.66
N GLN A 109 -12.93 4.66 7.52
CA GLN A 109 -11.93 4.34 6.49
C GLN A 109 -11.28 5.60 5.93
N GLY A 110 -12.07 6.65 5.65
CA GLY A 110 -11.55 7.94 5.18
C GLY A 110 -10.56 8.57 6.17
N TYR A 111 -10.88 8.51 7.47
CA TYR A 111 -9.97 8.98 8.53
C TYR A 111 -8.76 8.06 8.69
N LEU A 112 -8.95 6.74 8.66
CA LEU A 112 -7.87 5.76 8.75
C LEU A 112 -6.83 5.99 7.64
N PHE A 113 -7.25 6.13 6.38
CA PHE A 113 -6.32 6.40 5.28
C PHE A 113 -5.61 7.75 5.42
N SER A 114 -6.27 8.75 6.00
CA SER A 114 -5.66 10.06 6.24
C SER A 114 -4.56 9.96 7.31
N VAL A 115 -4.77 9.17 8.36
CA VAL A 115 -3.79 8.89 9.40
C VAL A 115 -2.63 8.03 8.84
N LEU A 116 -2.94 6.98 8.10
CA LEU A 116 -1.94 6.09 7.51
C LEU A 116 -1.02 6.78 6.50
N ASN A 117 -1.54 7.77 5.76
CA ASN A 117 -0.74 8.58 4.85
C ASN A 117 0.14 9.62 5.56
N ARG A 118 -0.17 10.00 6.80
CA ARG A 118 0.65 10.92 7.58
C ARG A 118 1.85 10.21 8.20
N TYR A 119 1.62 9.06 8.82
CA TYR A 119 2.67 8.34 9.55
C TYR A 119 3.33 7.29 8.65
N LEU A 120 4.62 7.46 8.39
CA LEU A 120 5.43 6.47 7.68
C LEU A 120 5.37 5.11 8.38
N PHE A 121 5.24 4.02 7.61
CA PHE A 121 5.19 2.64 8.08
C PHE A 121 4.03 2.27 9.04
N SER A 122 3.11 3.20 9.34
CA SER A 122 1.95 2.96 10.20
C SER A 122 1.04 1.81 9.75
N TYR A 123 1.05 1.51 8.45
CA TYR A 123 0.30 0.41 7.88
C TYR A 123 0.72 -0.97 8.42
N GLN A 124 1.94 -1.13 8.95
CA GLN A 124 2.38 -2.38 9.57
C GLN A 124 1.51 -2.78 10.77
N ILE A 125 0.94 -1.81 11.49
CA ILE A 125 0.11 -2.03 12.69
C ILE A 125 -1.17 -2.77 12.36
N ILE A 126 -1.76 -2.49 11.18
CA ILE A 126 -3.05 -3.03 10.78
C ILE A 126 -2.93 -4.32 9.96
N VAL A 127 -1.76 -4.59 9.37
CA VAL A 127 -1.56 -5.69 8.42
C VAL A 127 -1.74 -7.05 9.06
N ASP A 128 -1.21 -7.25 10.26
CA ASP A 128 -1.39 -8.51 11.00
C ASP A 128 -2.87 -8.81 11.22
N ARG A 129 -3.63 -7.79 11.64
CA ARG A 129 -5.06 -7.91 11.88
C ARG A 129 -5.86 -8.15 10.60
N ILE A 130 -5.45 -7.55 9.49
CA ILE A 130 -6.04 -7.81 8.17
C ILE A 130 -5.83 -9.28 7.77
N ILE A 131 -4.61 -9.79 7.90
CA ILE A 131 -4.27 -11.18 7.55
C ILE A 131 -5.07 -12.17 8.40
N GLU A 132 -5.22 -11.91 9.71
CA GLU A 132 -6.07 -12.70 10.59
C GLU A 132 -7.53 -12.75 10.10
N LEU A 133 -8.10 -11.60 9.72
CA LEU A 133 -9.47 -11.51 9.22
C LEU A 133 -9.66 -12.22 7.87
N LEU A 134 -8.66 -12.20 6.99
CA LEU A 134 -8.71 -12.88 5.70
C LEU A 134 -8.59 -14.41 5.82
N ASN A 135 -7.82 -14.89 6.80
CA ASN A 135 -7.57 -16.32 7.02
C ASN A 135 -8.62 -17.00 7.92
N SER A 136 -9.50 -16.23 8.56
CA SER A 136 -10.45 -16.78 9.52
C SER A 136 -11.47 -17.71 8.87
N PRO A 137 -11.86 -18.81 9.53
CA PRO A 137 -12.87 -19.73 8.99
C PRO A 137 -14.25 -19.05 8.86
N SER A 138 -15.09 -19.57 7.96
CA SER A 138 -16.35 -19.00 7.39
C SER A 138 -17.39 -18.30 8.30
N ASP A 139 -17.17 -18.17 9.60
CA ASP A 139 -18.13 -17.64 10.59
C ASP A 139 -18.01 -16.13 10.85
N ILE A 140 -17.21 -15.41 10.06
CA ILE A 140 -17.10 -13.94 10.18
C ILE A 140 -18.26 -13.23 9.48
N ASP A 141 -18.76 -12.17 10.13
CA ASP A 141 -19.78 -11.28 9.57
C ASP A 141 -19.34 -10.73 8.20
N HIS A 142 -20.23 -10.84 7.23
CA HIS A 142 -19.99 -10.39 5.85
C HIS A 142 -19.63 -8.91 5.78
N ASP A 143 -20.15 -8.09 6.70
CA ASP A 143 -19.85 -6.67 6.76
C ASP A 143 -18.41 -6.39 7.21
N GLN A 144 -17.86 -7.20 8.11
CA GLN A 144 -16.47 -7.08 8.54
C GLN A 144 -15.51 -7.39 7.39
N ILE A 145 -15.77 -8.47 6.65
CA ILE A 145 -14.95 -8.87 5.48
C ILE A 145 -15.03 -7.81 4.39
N LYS A 146 -16.22 -7.30 4.10
CA LYS A 146 -16.39 -6.22 3.13
C LYS A 146 -15.63 -4.96 3.56
N GLY A 147 -15.67 -4.61 4.84
CA GLY A 147 -14.88 -3.52 5.41
C GLY A 147 -13.38 -3.73 5.23
N CYS A 148 -12.88 -4.92 5.54
CA CYS A 148 -11.48 -5.31 5.38
C CYS A 148 -11.01 -5.19 3.91
N LEU A 149 -11.81 -5.69 2.96
CA LEU A 149 -11.53 -5.57 1.53
C LEU A 149 -11.48 -4.10 1.06
N TYR A 150 -12.32 -3.22 1.61
CA TYR A 150 -12.21 -1.79 1.32
C TYR A 150 -10.94 -1.15 1.90
N ILE A 151 -10.47 -1.61 3.06
CA ILE A 151 -9.19 -1.16 3.64
C ILE A 151 -8.01 -1.61 2.75
N LEU A 152 -8.06 -2.82 2.20
CA LEU A 152 -7.08 -3.33 1.25
C LEU A 152 -7.06 -2.54 -0.06
N LEU A 153 -8.25 -2.29 -0.63
CA LEU A 153 -8.39 -1.45 -1.82
C LEU A 153 -7.87 -0.03 -1.58
N GLY A 154 -8.07 0.49 -0.37
CA GLY A 154 -7.53 1.77 0.02
C GLY A 154 -8.15 2.95 -0.72
N ASN A 155 -7.35 3.98 -0.98
CA ASN A 155 -7.73 5.15 -1.76
C ASN A 155 -6.67 5.46 -2.84
N HIS A 156 -6.90 6.48 -3.68
CA HIS A 156 -5.96 6.85 -4.74
C HIS A 156 -4.52 7.14 -4.26
N SER A 157 -4.30 7.45 -2.98
CA SER A 157 -2.99 7.73 -2.41
C SER A 157 -2.41 6.57 -1.58
N PHE A 158 -3.22 5.58 -1.25
CA PHE A 158 -2.88 4.51 -0.33
C PHE A 158 -3.46 3.20 -0.82
N PHE A 159 -2.60 2.31 -1.32
CA PHE A 159 -2.96 0.95 -1.66
C PHE A 159 -1.99 0.01 -0.94
N LEU A 160 -2.53 -0.89 -0.10
CA LEU A 160 -1.73 -1.77 0.76
C LEU A 160 -0.96 -2.84 -0.04
N PRO A 161 -1.58 -3.56 -0.99
CA PRO A 161 -0.94 -4.68 -1.66
C PRO A 161 0.28 -4.33 -2.51
N THR A 162 0.48 -3.06 -2.87
CA THR A 162 1.61 -2.58 -3.68
C THR A 162 2.69 -1.88 -2.86
N LYS A 163 2.57 -1.81 -1.53
CA LYS A 163 3.63 -1.19 -0.69
C LYS A 163 4.94 -1.97 -0.81
N HIS A 164 6.06 -1.25 -0.84
CA HIS A 164 7.42 -1.79 -0.95
C HIS A 164 7.89 -2.45 0.35
N SER A 165 7.37 -3.63 0.66
CA SER A 165 7.79 -4.43 1.82
C SER A 165 7.59 -5.91 1.52
N TRP A 166 8.69 -6.62 1.26
CA TRP A 166 8.66 -8.04 0.92
C TRP A 166 8.06 -8.90 2.04
N SER A 167 8.41 -8.63 3.30
CA SER A 167 7.84 -9.34 4.48
C SER A 167 6.32 -9.19 4.60
N MET A 168 5.78 -8.06 4.14
CA MET A 168 4.34 -7.84 4.11
C MET A 168 3.68 -8.60 2.96
N ILE A 169 4.24 -8.49 1.76
CA ILE A 169 3.71 -9.12 0.55
C ILE A 169 3.72 -10.64 0.70
N GLU A 170 4.80 -11.21 1.25
CA GLU A 170 4.95 -12.64 1.56
C GLU A 170 3.77 -13.18 2.36
N ARG A 171 3.24 -12.39 3.30
CA ARG A 171 2.13 -12.82 4.17
C ARG A 171 0.76 -12.43 3.61
N LEU A 172 0.66 -11.25 3.00
CA LEU A 172 -0.59 -10.67 2.53
C LEU A 172 -1.11 -11.34 1.26
N TRP A 173 -0.25 -11.56 0.26
CA TRP A 173 -0.67 -12.08 -1.04
C TRP A 173 -1.20 -13.52 -0.96
N PRO A 174 -0.57 -14.45 -0.21
CA PRO A 174 -1.16 -15.77 0.01
C PRO A 174 -2.49 -15.72 0.78
N ALA A 175 -2.64 -14.82 1.76
CA ALA A 175 -3.90 -14.66 2.49
C ALA A 175 -5.02 -14.16 1.56
N MET A 176 -4.71 -13.20 0.69
CA MET A 176 -5.63 -12.71 -0.35
C MET A 176 -6.03 -13.82 -1.32
N ALA A 177 -5.06 -14.63 -1.80
CA ALA A 177 -5.31 -15.76 -2.68
C ALA A 177 -6.21 -16.84 -2.04
N ARG A 178 -6.05 -17.11 -0.74
CA ARG A 178 -6.86 -18.09 0.02
C ARG A 178 -8.25 -17.58 0.41
N THR A 179 -8.50 -16.29 0.29
CA THR A 179 -9.73 -15.67 0.79
C THR A 179 -10.94 -16.30 0.09
N THR A 180 -11.75 -17.05 0.84
CA THR A 180 -12.89 -17.83 0.31
C THR A 180 -14.23 -17.12 0.51
N HIS A 181 -14.21 -15.97 1.19
CA HIS A 181 -15.40 -15.28 1.69
C HIS A 181 -16.10 -14.41 0.64
N ALA A 182 -15.56 -14.32 -0.58
CA ALA A 182 -16.17 -13.64 -1.71
C ALA A 182 -17.30 -14.48 -2.33
N LYS A 183 -18.34 -14.83 -1.56
CA LYS A 183 -19.53 -15.53 -2.09
C LYS A 183 -20.58 -14.57 -2.65
N LYS A 184 -20.69 -13.36 -2.08
CA LYS A 184 -21.63 -12.34 -2.55
C LYS A 184 -21.04 -11.62 -3.78
N PRO A 185 -21.87 -11.25 -4.76
CA PRO A 185 -21.40 -10.57 -5.97
C PRO A 185 -20.70 -9.24 -5.67
N THR A 186 -21.09 -8.55 -4.59
CA THR A 186 -20.45 -7.29 -4.19
C THR A 186 -19.05 -7.46 -3.62
N THR A 187 -18.79 -8.54 -2.87
CA THR A 187 -17.45 -8.82 -2.34
C THR A 187 -16.54 -9.42 -3.41
N GLN A 188 -17.11 -10.18 -4.36
CA GLN A 188 -16.41 -10.65 -5.55
C GLN A 188 -15.91 -9.48 -6.41
N ARG A 189 -16.81 -8.57 -6.81
CA ARG A 189 -16.43 -7.38 -7.60
C ARG A 189 -15.36 -6.54 -6.92
N LEU A 190 -15.37 -6.47 -5.59
CA LEU A 190 -14.37 -5.75 -4.83
C LEU A 190 -13.01 -6.44 -4.90
N MET A 191 -12.98 -7.78 -4.80
CA MET A 191 -11.75 -8.56 -4.98
C MET A 191 -11.20 -8.46 -6.40
N ASP A 192 -12.08 -8.55 -7.41
CA ASP A 192 -11.70 -8.39 -8.83
C ASP A 192 -11.08 -7.01 -9.05
N HIS A 193 -11.68 -5.96 -8.47
CA HIS A 193 -11.14 -4.60 -8.55
C HIS A 193 -9.79 -4.43 -7.83
N ILE A 194 -9.59 -5.11 -6.70
CA ILE A 194 -8.29 -5.15 -6.02
C ILE A 194 -7.25 -5.80 -6.95
N ASN A 195 -7.55 -6.96 -7.51
CA ASN A 195 -6.63 -7.69 -8.39
C ASN A 195 -6.26 -6.87 -9.64
N GLU A 196 -7.24 -6.22 -10.28
CA GLU A 196 -6.98 -5.30 -11.39
C GLU A 196 -6.09 -4.12 -10.97
N THR A 197 -6.29 -3.58 -9.77
CA THR A 197 -5.50 -2.46 -9.25
C THR A 197 -4.07 -2.90 -8.96
N ILE A 198 -3.86 -4.11 -8.43
CA ILE A 198 -2.52 -4.70 -8.28
C ILE A 198 -1.86 -4.79 -9.66
N GLY A 199 -2.51 -5.37 -10.66
CA GLY A 199 -1.93 -5.49 -12.00
C GLY A 199 -1.56 -4.13 -12.65
N LYS A 200 -2.27 -3.05 -12.31
CA LYS A 200 -2.01 -1.70 -12.85
C LYS A 200 -0.97 -0.89 -12.08
N GLN A 201 -0.87 -1.08 -10.76
CA GLN A 201 -0.05 -0.26 -9.87
C GLN A 201 1.17 -0.98 -9.31
N PHE A 202 1.29 -2.29 -9.53
CA PHE A 202 2.43 -3.05 -9.03
C PHE A 202 3.66 -2.80 -9.89
N ASP A 203 4.56 -1.99 -9.36
CA ASP A 203 5.90 -1.82 -9.91
C ASP A 203 6.83 -2.90 -9.35
N THR A 204 7.70 -3.45 -10.20
CA THR A 204 8.68 -4.46 -9.82
C THR A 204 9.56 -3.94 -8.67
N GLN A 205 9.39 -4.51 -7.48
CA GLN A 205 10.14 -4.11 -6.30
C GLN A 205 11.58 -4.60 -6.37
N ALA A 206 12.52 -3.76 -5.94
CA ALA A 206 13.92 -4.14 -5.86
C ALA A 206 14.12 -5.24 -4.81
N LEU A 207 14.82 -6.31 -5.20
CA LEU A 207 15.21 -7.41 -4.31
C LEU A 207 16.62 -7.18 -3.73
N VAL A 208 17.53 -6.70 -4.58
CA VAL A 208 18.93 -6.43 -4.22
C VAL A 208 19.19 -4.95 -4.43
N GLU A 209 19.48 -4.27 -3.34
CA GLU A 209 20.01 -2.90 -3.35
C GLU A 209 21.53 -2.98 -3.25
N ASP A 210 22.22 -2.59 -4.33
CA ASP A 210 23.67 -2.41 -4.31
C ASP A 210 24.04 -0.96 -4.61
N THR A 211 25.12 -0.51 -4.00
CA THR A 211 25.62 0.86 -4.16
C THR A 211 26.94 0.81 -4.90
N ASN A 212 26.94 1.39 -6.10
CA ASN A 212 28.16 1.52 -6.89
C ASN A 212 29.17 2.45 -6.21
N ASP A 213 30.46 2.20 -6.40
CA ASP A 213 31.55 3.04 -5.87
C ASP A 213 31.45 4.50 -6.35
N VAL A 214 30.95 4.71 -7.56
CA VAL A 214 30.70 6.05 -8.12
C VAL A 214 29.66 6.81 -7.29
N SER A 215 28.56 6.14 -6.92
CA SER A 215 27.50 6.71 -6.09
C SER A 215 28.00 7.00 -4.68
N ARG A 216 28.87 6.13 -4.13
CA ARG A 216 29.51 6.37 -2.83
C ARG A 216 30.40 7.62 -2.86
N LYS A 217 31.25 7.78 -3.88
CA LYS A 217 32.11 8.97 -4.05
C LYS A 217 31.28 10.25 -4.14
N ALA A 218 30.25 10.28 -4.99
CA ALA A 218 29.37 11.43 -5.12
C ALA A 218 28.62 11.76 -3.81
N ALA A 219 28.21 10.75 -3.04
CA ALA A 219 27.56 10.97 -1.75
C ALA A 219 28.50 11.61 -0.71
N VAL A 220 29.79 11.24 -0.72
CA VAL A 220 30.82 11.87 0.13
C VAL A 220 31.02 13.33 -0.26
N ASP A 221 31.01 13.65 -1.56
CA ASP A 221 31.14 15.02 -2.06
C ASP A 221 29.97 15.93 -1.63
N ILE A 222 28.75 15.38 -1.53
CA ILE A 222 27.52 16.12 -1.18
C ILE A 222 27.39 16.34 0.34
N TRP A 223 27.89 15.41 1.16
CA TRP A 223 27.59 15.39 2.60
C TRP A 223 28.85 15.42 3.46
N LYS A 224 29.31 14.26 3.93
CA LYS A 224 30.53 14.10 4.72
C LYS A 224 31.04 12.66 4.59
N PRO A 225 32.35 12.44 4.65
CA PRO A 225 32.89 11.08 4.74
C PRO A 225 32.41 10.43 6.04
N LEU A 226 32.01 9.16 5.96
CA LEU A 226 31.73 8.32 7.13
C LEU A 226 32.99 7.54 7.51
N ASP A 227 33.12 7.19 8.79
CA ASP A 227 34.19 6.32 9.26
C ASP A 227 34.08 4.92 8.62
N PRO A 228 35.21 4.28 8.26
CA PRO A 228 35.19 2.97 7.61
C PRO A 228 34.44 1.89 8.39
N VAL A 229 34.50 1.93 9.72
CA VAL A 229 33.81 0.98 10.62
C VAL A 229 32.29 1.12 10.51
N ASP A 230 31.78 2.35 10.46
CA ASP A 230 30.35 2.60 10.28
C ASP A 230 29.89 2.18 8.88
N LEU A 231 30.74 2.36 7.87
CA LEU A 231 30.45 1.94 6.50
C LEU A 231 30.27 0.41 6.41
N GLU A 232 31.20 -0.35 6.99
CA GLU A 232 31.13 -1.82 7.03
C GLU A 232 29.87 -2.31 7.75
N SER A 233 29.54 -1.70 8.89
CA SER A 233 28.30 -2.03 9.63
C SER A 233 27.04 -1.77 8.78
N ARG A 234 26.99 -0.66 8.04
CA ARG A 234 25.86 -0.34 7.15
C ARG A 234 25.79 -1.30 5.96
N ASP A 235 26.93 -1.69 5.42
CA ASP A 235 27.00 -2.66 4.33
C ASP A 235 26.54 -4.06 4.77
N GLN A 236 26.87 -4.48 5.99
CA GLN A 236 26.36 -5.71 6.60
C GLN A 236 24.84 -5.66 6.77
N ILE A 237 24.28 -4.58 7.33
CA ILE A 237 22.83 -4.41 7.48
C ILE A 237 22.13 -4.46 6.13
N ARG A 238 22.72 -3.86 5.09
CA ARG A 238 22.20 -3.90 3.73
C ARG A 238 22.23 -5.30 3.14
N GLN A 239 23.35 -6.02 3.30
CA GLN A 239 23.47 -7.41 2.84
C GLN A 239 22.43 -8.30 3.51
N GLN A 240 22.27 -8.18 4.83
CA GLN A 240 21.24 -8.90 5.58
C GLN A 240 19.83 -8.60 5.05
N ARG A 241 19.50 -7.32 4.79
CA ARG A 241 18.20 -6.95 4.20
C ARG A 241 17.99 -7.54 2.80
N ASN A 242 19.03 -7.55 1.97
CA ASN A 242 18.96 -8.16 0.64
C ASN A 242 18.71 -9.67 0.74
N GLU A 243 19.36 -10.35 1.69
CA GLU A 243 19.14 -11.77 1.98
C GLU A 243 17.71 -12.04 2.47
N GLU A 244 17.21 -11.24 3.43
CA GLU A 244 15.84 -11.34 3.95
C GLU A 244 14.79 -11.10 2.85
N ASN A 245 15.00 -10.10 1.98
CA ASN A 245 14.13 -9.83 0.84
C ASN A 245 14.13 -10.99 -0.15
N MET A 246 15.30 -11.55 -0.44
CA MET A 246 15.46 -12.69 -1.35
C MET A 246 14.79 -13.95 -0.80
N GLN A 247 14.93 -14.21 0.50
CA GLN A 247 14.23 -15.30 1.19
C GLN A 247 12.71 -15.10 1.14
N SER A 248 12.22 -13.91 1.49
CA SER A 248 10.79 -13.57 1.46
C SER A 248 10.19 -13.75 0.06
N TYR A 249 10.93 -13.36 -0.98
CA TYR A 249 10.52 -13.55 -2.39
C TYR A 249 10.43 -15.03 -2.78
N ASN A 250 11.44 -15.83 -2.44
CA ASN A 250 11.43 -17.26 -2.73
C ASN A 250 10.29 -17.97 -1.99
N ASN A 251 10.12 -17.66 -0.70
CA ASN A 251 9.03 -18.20 0.13
C ASN A 251 7.65 -17.81 -0.43
N LEU A 252 7.48 -16.56 -0.87
CA LEU A 252 6.24 -16.10 -1.50
C LEU A 252 5.95 -16.88 -2.78
N MET A 253 6.93 -17.01 -3.67
CA MET A 253 6.80 -17.77 -4.93
C MET A 253 6.43 -19.23 -4.67
N GLU A 254 7.13 -19.89 -3.74
CA GLU A 254 6.85 -21.28 -3.36
C GLU A 254 5.47 -21.43 -2.70
N THR A 255 5.07 -20.49 -1.84
CA THR A 255 3.77 -20.51 -1.19
C THR A 255 2.64 -20.37 -2.21
N LEU A 256 2.72 -19.41 -3.14
CA LEU A 256 1.75 -19.26 -4.22
C LEU A 256 1.71 -20.51 -5.13
N ASN A 257 2.87 -21.08 -5.44
CA ASN A 257 2.97 -22.29 -6.24
C ASN A 257 2.34 -23.51 -5.55
N SER A 258 2.57 -23.68 -4.24
CA SER A 258 1.95 -24.75 -3.45
C SER A 258 0.43 -24.60 -3.38
N LEU A 259 -0.06 -23.37 -3.35
CA LEU A 259 -1.49 -23.08 -3.37
C LEU A 259 -2.15 -23.47 -4.69
N LEU A 260 -1.49 -23.22 -5.83
CA LEU A 260 -1.98 -23.63 -7.15
C LEU A 260 -2.02 -25.16 -7.33
N ARG A 261 -1.10 -25.88 -6.69
CA ARG A 261 -1.03 -27.35 -6.75
C ARG A 261 -1.96 -28.04 -5.75
N GLY A 262 -2.53 -27.31 -4.80
CA GLY A 262 -3.48 -27.85 -3.82
C GLY A 262 -4.90 -27.90 -4.37
N ASP A 263 -5.66 -28.94 -4.02
CA ASP A 263 -7.05 -29.14 -4.47
C ASP A 263 -8.09 -28.24 -3.76
N SER A 264 -7.66 -27.29 -2.94
CA SER A 264 -8.54 -26.48 -2.09
C SER A 264 -8.99 -25.15 -2.71
N LEU A 265 -8.41 -24.75 -3.85
CA LEU A 265 -8.71 -23.46 -4.47
C LEU A 265 -9.86 -23.56 -5.48
N THR A 266 -10.74 -22.55 -5.44
CA THR A 266 -11.69 -22.30 -6.53
C THR A 266 -10.98 -21.75 -7.76
N TRP A 267 -11.57 -21.91 -8.94
CA TRP A 267 -10.98 -21.44 -10.21
C TRP A 267 -10.60 -19.94 -10.21
N ARG A 268 -11.36 -19.07 -9.52
CA ARG A 268 -11.02 -17.64 -9.38
C ARG A 268 -9.83 -17.39 -8.47
N GLN A 269 -9.71 -18.18 -7.40
CA GLN A 269 -8.55 -18.11 -6.52
C GLN A 269 -7.31 -18.60 -7.24
N GLN A 270 -7.44 -19.63 -8.10
CA GLN A 270 -6.36 -20.06 -8.98
C GLN A 270 -5.97 -18.93 -9.94
N GLU A 271 -6.92 -18.27 -10.62
CA GLU A 271 -6.64 -17.11 -11.49
C GLU A 271 -5.89 -16.01 -10.75
N THR A 272 -6.40 -15.61 -9.57
CA THR A 272 -5.76 -14.58 -8.74
C THR A 272 -4.33 -14.98 -8.35
N THR A 273 -4.15 -16.21 -7.86
CA THR A 273 -2.83 -16.72 -7.44
C THR A 273 -1.85 -16.75 -8.61
N MET A 274 -2.35 -17.14 -9.79
CA MET A 274 -1.55 -17.21 -11.01
C MET A 274 -1.14 -15.82 -11.50
N SER A 275 -2.06 -14.85 -11.50
CA SER A 275 -1.75 -13.45 -11.83
C SER A 275 -0.73 -12.84 -10.85
N LEU A 276 -0.87 -13.10 -9.55
CA LEU A 276 0.10 -12.64 -8.56
C LEU A 276 1.48 -13.26 -8.78
N MET A 277 1.55 -14.57 -9.03
CA MET A 277 2.81 -15.25 -9.35
C MET A 277 3.44 -14.72 -10.65
N TRP A 278 2.62 -14.37 -11.64
CA TRP A 278 3.08 -13.75 -12.89
C TRP A 278 3.73 -12.37 -12.66
N LEU A 279 3.13 -11.53 -11.80
CA LEU A 279 3.67 -10.20 -11.47
C LEU A 279 5.05 -10.25 -10.77
N LEU A 280 5.38 -11.37 -10.14
CA LEU A 280 6.66 -11.57 -9.45
C LEU A 280 7.81 -11.96 -10.38
N LEU A 281 7.55 -12.23 -11.66
CA LEU A 281 8.61 -12.63 -12.60
C LEU A 281 9.60 -11.46 -12.83
N GLN A 282 10.86 -11.63 -12.41
CA GLN A 282 11.92 -10.63 -12.54
C GLN A 282 13.11 -11.14 -13.36
N LYS A 283 13.84 -10.21 -14.02
CA LYS A 283 15.00 -10.56 -14.87
C LYS A 283 16.24 -10.95 -14.06
N ARG A 284 16.49 -10.24 -12.96
CA ARG A 284 17.77 -10.25 -12.25
C ARG A 284 17.93 -11.39 -11.26
N VAL A 285 16.85 -12.14 -11.01
CA VAL A 285 16.79 -13.13 -9.94
C VAL A 285 16.35 -14.48 -10.51
N PRO A 286 17.01 -15.59 -10.15
CA PRO A 286 16.60 -16.91 -10.61
C PRO A 286 15.19 -17.22 -10.09
N ILE A 287 14.32 -17.60 -11.02
CA ILE A 287 12.95 -17.99 -10.69
C ILE A 287 12.96 -19.47 -10.29
N PRO A 288 12.26 -19.88 -9.20
CA PRO A 288 12.19 -21.28 -8.82
C PRO A 288 11.62 -22.16 -9.94
N SER A 289 12.33 -23.24 -10.30
CA SER A 289 11.94 -24.17 -11.38
C SER A 289 10.55 -24.78 -11.16
N SER A 290 10.14 -24.94 -9.91
CA SER A 290 8.82 -25.42 -9.52
C SER A 290 7.69 -24.51 -10.00
N CYS A 291 7.90 -23.18 -9.99
CA CYS A 291 6.93 -22.19 -10.43
C CYS A 291 6.81 -22.19 -11.96
N ILE A 292 7.94 -22.27 -12.67
CA ILE A 292 7.97 -22.37 -14.14
C ILE A 292 7.24 -23.62 -14.61
N ARG A 293 7.48 -24.76 -13.94
CA ARG A 293 6.76 -26.00 -14.23
C ARG A 293 5.26 -25.83 -14.09
N THR A 294 4.80 -25.11 -13.07
CA THR A 294 3.37 -24.82 -12.89
C THR A 294 2.81 -23.94 -14.01
N PHE A 295 3.54 -22.92 -14.48
CA PHE A 295 3.11 -22.17 -15.68
C PHE A 295 2.92 -23.10 -16.90
N VAL A 296 3.84 -24.05 -17.12
CA VAL A 296 3.75 -25.03 -18.21
C VAL A 296 2.59 -26.01 -18.01
N ASP A 297 2.42 -26.55 -16.80
CA ASP A 297 1.35 -27.50 -16.47
C ASP A 297 -0.03 -26.85 -16.75
N PHE A 298 -0.19 -25.56 -16.44
CA PHE A 298 -1.44 -24.81 -16.64
C PHE A 298 -1.71 -24.37 -18.09
N LEU A 299 -0.77 -24.55 -19.03
CA LEU A 299 -1.04 -24.28 -20.46
C LEU A 299 -2.12 -25.19 -21.06
N VAL A 300 -2.28 -26.38 -20.50
CA VAL A 300 -3.26 -27.38 -20.94
C VAL A 300 -4.52 -27.35 -20.06
N HIS A 301 -4.63 -26.39 -19.14
CA HIS A 301 -5.75 -26.30 -18.20
C HIS A 301 -7.09 -26.02 -18.93
N ASP A 302 -8.20 -26.51 -18.37
CA ASP A 302 -9.53 -26.38 -19.00
C ASP A 302 -10.02 -24.92 -19.07
N ASN A 303 -9.66 -24.11 -18.07
CA ASN A 303 -9.99 -22.69 -18.02
C ASN A 303 -9.11 -21.86 -18.98
N VAL A 304 -9.76 -21.15 -19.90
CA VAL A 304 -9.13 -20.29 -20.92
C VAL A 304 -8.31 -19.16 -20.30
N GLU A 305 -8.77 -18.53 -19.23
CA GLU A 305 -8.07 -17.39 -18.62
C GLU A 305 -6.77 -17.82 -17.95
N LEU A 306 -6.77 -18.97 -17.26
CA LEU A 306 -5.56 -19.57 -16.72
C LEU A 306 -4.53 -19.90 -17.81
N ARG A 307 -4.99 -20.41 -18.96
CA ARG A 307 -4.09 -20.66 -20.11
C ARG A 307 -3.45 -19.38 -20.64
N LYS A 308 -4.21 -18.29 -20.75
CA LYS A 308 -3.68 -16.98 -21.21
C LYS A 308 -2.60 -16.46 -20.26
N ILE A 309 -2.88 -16.46 -18.95
CA ILE A 309 -1.89 -16.02 -17.95
C ILE A 309 -0.64 -16.90 -18.00
N SER A 310 -0.81 -18.22 -18.21
CA SER A 310 0.32 -19.14 -18.40
C SER A 310 1.15 -18.85 -19.64
N GLU A 311 0.51 -18.58 -20.77
CA GLU A 311 1.18 -18.19 -22.01
C GLU A 311 1.97 -16.90 -21.85
N GLU A 312 1.36 -15.89 -21.21
CA GLU A 312 2.03 -14.62 -20.88
C GLU A 312 3.20 -14.81 -19.93
N GLY A 313 3.07 -15.68 -18.92
CA GLY A 313 4.15 -16.00 -17.98
C GLY A 313 5.33 -16.70 -18.62
N ILE A 314 5.09 -17.67 -19.51
CA ILE A 314 6.16 -18.36 -20.25
C ILE A 314 6.83 -17.42 -21.25
N THR A 315 6.03 -16.57 -21.91
CA THR A 315 6.56 -15.54 -22.81
C THR A 315 7.43 -14.54 -22.06
N ALA A 316 6.97 -14.07 -20.90
CA ALA A 316 7.74 -13.21 -20.02
C ALA A 316 9.04 -13.91 -19.60
N PHE A 317 8.97 -15.12 -19.07
CA PHE A 317 10.14 -15.91 -18.69
C PHE A 317 11.15 -16.06 -19.82
N SER A 318 10.69 -16.40 -21.02
CA SER A 318 11.53 -16.55 -22.21
C SER A 318 12.21 -15.23 -22.60
N ARG A 319 11.54 -14.09 -22.43
CA ARG A 319 12.15 -12.75 -22.61
C ARG A 319 13.19 -12.45 -21.53
N LEU A 320 12.95 -12.87 -20.29
CA LEU A 320 13.87 -12.66 -19.17
C LEU A 320 15.16 -13.47 -19.34
N GLN A 321 15.08 -14.67 -19.93
CA GLN A 321 16.22 -15.54 -20.22
C GLN A 321 16.98 -15.18 -21.51
N LYS A 322 16.51 -14.21 -22.32
CA LYS A 322 17.27 -13.78 -23.49
C LYS A 322 18.62 -13.20 -23.05
N PRO A 323 19.73 -13.65 -23.65
CA PRO A 323 21.08 -13.21 -23.31
C PRO A 323 21.27 -11.70 -23.47
#